data_AF-A0A2D6XC24-F1
#
_entry.id   AF-A0A2D6XC24-F1
#
_cell.length_a   1.000
_cell.length_b   1.000
_cell.length_c   1.000
_cell.angle_alpha   90.00
_cell.angle_beta   90.00
_cell.angle_gamma   90.00
#
_symmetry.space_group_name_H-M   'P 1'
#
loop_
_entity.id
_entity.type
_entity.pdbx_description
1 polymer ?
#
loop_
_entity_poly.entity_id
_entity_poly.type
_entity_poly.pdbx_seq_one_letter_code
_entity_poly.pdbx_strand_id
1 'polypeptide(L)' 'MTTDGRPKADAAETPNPGSDEALRLGCLCPVLDNNHGAGLDGLFIYAVGCPVHDAREEET' A
#
# COMPACT_ATOMS: atom_id res chain seq x y z
N MET A 1 -15.95 -0.36 -26.02
CA MET A 1 -16.16 -0.96 -24.70
C MET A 1 -14.78 -1.36 -24.21
N THR A 2 -14.05 -0.44 -23.62
CA THR A 2 -12.62 -0.60 -23.37
C THR A 2 -12.39 -1.59 -22.24
N THR A 3 -11.92 -2.80 -22.57
CA THR A 3 -11.41 -3.77 -21.60
C THR A 3 -9.96 -3.43 -21.29
N ASP A 4 -9.71 -2.31 -20.63
CA ASP A 4 -8.37 -1.99 -20.11
C ASP A 4 -8.17 -2.74 -18.78
N GLY A 5 -8.23 -4.06 -18.85
CA GLY A 5 -7.69 -4.94 -17.82
C GLY A 5 -6.18 -4.84 -17.87
N ARG A 6 -5.62 -3.79 -17.26
CA ARG A 6 -4.16 -3.67 -17.10
C ARG A 6 -3.73 -4.73 -16.09
N PRO A 7 -2.81 -5.65 -16.44
CA PRO A 7 -2.32 -6.61 -15.49
C PRO A 7 -1.62 -5.84 -14.36
N LYS A 8 -2.02 -6.11 -13.11
CA LYS A 8 -1.27 -5.69 -11.93
C LYS A 8 0.12 -6.29 -12.10
N ALA A 9 1.14 -5.43 -12.21
CA ALA A 9 2.53 -5.85 -12.39
C ALA A 9 2.85 -6.98 -11.39
N ASP A 10 3.57 -7.99 -11.85
CA ASP A 10 3.90 -9.18 -11.07
C ASP A 10 4.34 -8.78 -9.66
N ALA A 11 3.50 -9.12 -8.68
CA ALA A 11 3.58 -8.61 -7.33
C ALA A 11 4.87 -9.11 -6.66
N ALA A 12 5.94 -8.33 -6.73
CA ALA A 12 6.69 -8.09 -5.50
C ALA A 12 5.66 -7.46 -4.55
N GLU A 13 4.98 -8.30 -3.75
CA GLU A 13 3.84 -7.92 -2.94
C GLU A 13 4.17 -6.63 -2.20
N THR A 14 3.48 -5.54 -2.57
CA THR A 14 3.57 -4.28 -1.84
C THR A 14 3.37 -4.63 -0.36
N PRO A 15 4.37 -4.41 0.50
CA PRO A 15 4.31 -4.89 1.88
C PRO A 15 3.14 -4.25 2.60
N ASN A 16 2.58 -4.94 3.59
CA ASN A 16 1.40 -4.46 4.27
C ASN A 16 1.64 -3.09 4.95
N PRO A 17 0.64 -2.19 4.96
CA PRO A 17 0.71 -0.91 5.66
C PRO A 17 1.24 -1.03 7.09
N GLY A 18 2.19 -0.18 7.45
CA GLY A 18 2.77 -0.16 8.79
C GLY A 18 3.70 -1.34 9.13
N SER A 19 3.98 -2.25 8.20
CA SER A 19 4.99 -3.31 8.42
C SER A 19 6.41 -2.76 8.34
N ASP A 20 7.38 -3.48 8.92
CA ASP A 20 8.79 -3.10 8.85
C ASP A 20 9.30 -3.05 7.39
N GLU A 21 8.80 -3.93 6.52
CA GLU A 21 9.07 -3.89 5.08
C GLU A 21 8.53 -2.63 4.43
N ALA A 22 7.29 -2.24 4.75
CA ALA A 22 6.69 -1.04 4.22
C ALA A 22 7.40 0.23 4.71
N LEU A 23 7.78 0.28 5.98
CA LEU A 23 8.53 1.41 6.56
C LEU A 23 9.89 1.60 5.87
N ARG A 24 10.59 0.50 5.52
CA ARG A 24 11.83 0.55 4.73
C ARG A 24 11.65 1.16 3.34
N LEU A 25 10.44 1.15 2.80
CA LEU A 25 10.08 1.76 1.50
C LEU A 25 9.50 3.18 1.65
N GLY A 26 9.45 3.74 2.86
CA GLY A 26 8.91 5.09 3.11
C GLY A 26 7.41 5.13 3.37
N CYS A 27 6.80 4.02 3.79
CA CYS A 27 5.40 3.99 4.20
C CYS A 27 5.13 5.00 5.32
N LEU A 28 3.99 5.69 5.21
CA LEU A 28 3.50 6.65 6.20
C LEU A 28 2.26 6.14 6.96
N CYS A 29 1.76 4.96 6.61
CA CYS A 29 0.58 4.39 7.24
C CYS A 29 0.84 4.09 8.72
N PRO A 30 -0.16 4.31 9.60
CA PRO A 30 0.02 4.17 11.04
C PRO A 30 0.40 2.74 11.42
N VAL A 31 1.50 2.59 12.16
CA VAL A 31 2.07 1.28 12.53
C VAL A 31 1.18 0.54 13.54
N LEU A 32 0.73 1.23 14.58
CA LEU A 32 -0.07 0.63 15.67
C LEU A 32 -1.46 0.23 15.18
N ASP A 33 -2.15 1.10 14.44
CA ASP A 33 -3.48 0.84 13.90
C ASP A 33 -3.48 -0.31 12.88
N ASN A 34 -2.36 -0.51 12.17
CA ASN A 34 -2.17 -1.63 11.25
C ASN A 34 -1.51 -2.85 11.91
N ASN A 35 -1.33 -2.86 13.23
CA ASN A 35 -0.71 -3.94 13.98
C ASN A 35 0.60 -4.46 13.33
N HIS A 36 1.52 -3.52 13.02
CA HIS A 36 2.78 -3.82 12.36
C HIS A 36 2.65 -4.61 11.03
N GLY A 37 1.58 -4.36 10.27
CA GLY A 37 1.31 -5.02 9.00
C GLY A 37 0.39 -6.24 9.07
N ALA A 38 -0.15 -6.59 10.24
CA ALA A 38 -1.16 -7.64 10.36
C ALA A 38 -2.59 -7.15 10.03
N GLY A 39 -2.84 -5.84 10.13
CA GLY A 39 -4.15 -5.25 9.93
C GLY A 39 -5.16 -5.65 11.02
N LEU A 40 -6.42 -5.29 10.79
CA LEU A 40 -7.56 -5.68 11.63
C LEU A 40 -8.59 -6.39 10.75
N ASP A 41 -8.76 -7.69 10.94
CA ASP A 41 -9.65 -8.54 10.13
C ASP A 41 -9.42 -8.41 8.61
N GLY A 42 -8.16 -8.28 8.20
CA GLY A 42 -7.75 -8.12 6.80
C GLY A 42 -7.94 -6.70 6.25
N LEU A 43 -8.36 -5.75 7.08
CA LEU A 43 -8.44 -4.32 6.74
C LEU A 43 -7.20 -3.57 7.22
N PHE A 44 -6.87 -2.51 6.50
CA PHE A 44 -5.74 -1.64 6.78
C PHE A 44 -6.12 -0.17 6.68
N ILE A 45 -5.48 0.65 7.50
CA ILE A 45 -5.61 2.10 7.51
C ILE A 45 -4.46 2.71 6.71
N TYR A 46 -4.81 3.52 5.72
CA TYR A 46 -3.85 4.18 4.85
C TYR A 46 -3.70 5.63 5.27
N ALA A 47 -2.47 6.12 5.30
CA ALA A 47 -2.22 7.55 5.34
C ALA A 47 -2.40 8.12 3.92
N VAL A 48 -3.19 9.19 3.80
CA VAL A 48 -3.32 9.93 2.53
C VAL A 48 -1.96 10.44 2.09
N GLY A 49 -1.62 10.21 0.83
CA GLY A 49 -0.33 10.54 0.25
C GLY A 49 0.81 9.59 0.65
N CYS A 50 0.53 8.44 1.26
CA CYS A 50 1.54 7.42 1.48
C CYS A 50 2.16 7.00 0.13
N PRO A 51 3.48 7.18 -0.08
CA PRO A 51 4.11 6.88 -1.37
C PRO A 51 4.15 5.37 -1.69
N VAL A 52 3.81 4.52 -0.70
CA VAL A 52 3.77 3.05 -0.85
C VAL A 52 2.34 2.56 -1.10
N HIS A 53 1.34 3.18 -0.46
CA HIS A 53 -0.04 2.65 -0.41
C HIS A 53 -1.11 3.59 -0.97
N ASP A 54 -0.79 4.87 -1.14
CA ASP A 54 -1.62 5.89 -1.80
C ASP A 54 -0.84 6.59 -2.92
N ALA A 55 0.03 5.82 -3.59
CA ALA A 55 0.73 6.31 -4.78
C ALA A 55 -0.28 6.47 -5.91
N ARG A 56 -0.68 7.71 -6.19
CA ARG A 56 -1.36 8.05 -7.43
C ARG A 56 -0.31 8.20 -8.52
N GLU A 57 -0.55 7.62 -9.70
CA GLU A 57 0.30 7.87 -10.86
C GLU A 57 0.30 9.39 -11.13
N GLU A 58 1.49 10.02 -11.13
CA GLU A 58 1.63 11.34 -11.73
C GLU A 58 1.54 11.15 -13.24
N GLU A 59 0.39 11.52 -13.83
CA GLU A 59 0.22 11.62 -15.27
C GLU A 59 1.06 12.80 -15.78
N THR A 60 2.22 12.49 -16.35
CA THR A 60 3.10 13.42 -17.09
C THR A 60 2.77 13.44 -18.57
#